data_AF-A0A7G8DR13-F1
#
_entry.id   AF-A0A7G8DR13-F1
#
_cell.length_a   1.000
_cell.length_b   1.000
_cell.length_c   1.000
_cell.angle_alpha   90.00
_cell.angle_beta   90.00
_cell.angle_gamma   90.00
#
_symmetry.space_group_name_H-M   'P 1'
#
loop_
_entity.id
_entity.type
_entity.pdbx_description
1 polymer ?
#
loop_
_entity_poly.entity_id
_entity_poly.type
_entity_poly.pdbx_seq_one_letter_code
_entity_poly.pdbx_strand_id
1 'polypeptide(L)'
;MPETTSPKVELMCLQGLADLERIEGPFLNALAASDPEGAAVMLFLLLAHMASTSKRLLGAMVVDRLDAETDAVERPTAHEAVGRS
;
A
#
# COMPACT_ATOMS: atom_id res chain seq x y z
N MET A 1 0.51 11.69 -20.21
CA MET A 1 1.54 11.38 -19.20
C MET A 1 1.06 10.16 -18.45
N PRO A 2 1.91 9.14 -18.19
CA PRO A 2 1.43 7.97 -17.47
C PRO A 2 1.01 8.42 -16.08
N GLU A 3 -0.17 7.96 -15.66
CA GLU A 3 -0.75 8.31 -14.37
C GLU A 3 0.22 7.81 -13.31
N THR A 4 0.89 8.76 -12.64
CA THR A 4 1.84 8.46 -11.59
C THR A 4 1.07 7.83 -10.45
N THR A 5 1.20 6.51 -10.29
CA THR A 5 0.77 5.83 -9.07
C THR A 5 1.28 6.63 -7.88
N SER A 6 0.37 7.02 -7.01
CA SER A 6 0.71 7.90 -5.91
C SER A 6 1.82 7.33 -5.05
N PRO A 7 2.82 8.14 -4.68
CA PRO A 7 3.96 7.70 -3.90
C PRO A 7 3.53 7.06 -2.57
N LYS A 8 2.35 7.43 -2.04
CA LYS A 8 1.76 6.82 -0.84
C LYS A 8 1.39 5.35 -1.05
N VAL A 9 0.72 5.04 -2.16
CA VAL A 9 0.29 3.67 -2.50
C VAL A 9 1.52 2.81 -2.82
N GLU A 10 2.45 3.34 -3.60
CA GLU A 10 3.70 2.66 -3.95
C GLU A 10 4.52 2.29 -2.71
N LEU A 11 4.76 3.25 -1.80
CA LEU A 11 5.48 2.99 -0.56
C LEU A 11 4.81 1.92 0.31
N MET A 12 3.48 1.87 0.32
CA MET A 12 2.75 0.85 1.08
C MET A 12 2.86 -0.54 0.46
N CYS A 13 2.84 -0.63 -0.87
CA CYS A 13 3.12 -1.89 -1.58
C CYS A 13 4.54 -2.39 -1.30
N LEU A 14 5.54 -1.51 -1.41
CA LEU A 14 6.94 -1.85 -1.16
C LEU A 14 7.17 -2.29 0.29
N GLN A 15 6.58 -1.59 1.26
CA GLN A 15 6.65 -1.99 2.66
C GLN A 15 6.02 -3.37 2.88
N GLY A 16 4.85 -3.63 2.28
CA GLY A 16 4.21 -4.94 2.36
C GLY A 16 5.08 -6.06 1.82
N LEU A 17 5.74 -5.85 0.67
CA LEU A 17 6.68 -6.83 0.10
C LEU A 17 7.89 -7.08 1.01
N ALA A 18 8.48 -6.02 1.56
CA ALA A 18 9.62 -6.15 2.48
C ALA A 18 9.24 -6.92 3.76
N ASP A 19 8.03 -6.72 4.28
CA ASP A 19 7.53 -7.44 5.45
C ASP A 19 7.29 -8.93 5.14
N LEU A 20 6.84 -9.26 3.92
CA LEU A 20 6.69 -10.65 3.46
C LEU A 20 8.05 -11.35 3.29
N GLU A 21 9.02 -10.70 2.67
CA GLU A 21 10.37 -11.27 2.54
C GLU A 21 11.00 -11.56 3.92
N ARG A 22 10.74 -10.68 4.89
CA ARG A 22 11.26 -10.84 6.25
C ARG A 22 10.68 -12.03 7.00
N ILE A 23 9.44 -12.45 6.72
CA ILE A 23 8.79 -13.57 7.43
C ILE A 23 9.17 -14.94 6.85
N GLU A 24 9.65 -14.98 5.61
CA GLU A 24 10.01 -16.22 4.91
C GLU A 24 11.08 -17.02 5.67
N GLY A 25 12.20 -16.40 6.03
CA GLY A 25 13.30 -17.06 6.73
C GLY A 25 12.87 -17.73 8.05
N PRO A 26 12.26 -17.00 9.00
CA PRO A 26 11.72 -17.57 10.23
C PRO A 26 10.73 -18.71 10.00
N PHE A 27 9.85 -18.60 8.99
CA PHE A 27 8.89 -19.64 8.67
C PHE A 27 9.57 -20.92 8.16
N LEU A 28 10.52 -20.79 7.21
CA LEU A 28 11.29 -21.93 6.70
C LEU A 28 12.13 -22.58 7.80
N ASN A 29 12.69 -21.80 8.71
CA ASN A 29 13.44 -22.31 9.86
C ASN A 29 12.55 -23.14 10.80
N ALA A 30 11.31 -22.70 11.08
CA ALA A 30 10.36 -23.45 11.90
C ALA A 30 9.98 -24.79 11.24
N LEU A 31 9.74 -24.79 9.93
CA LEU A 31 9.47 -26.01 9.17
C LEU A 31 10.66 -26.98 9.20
N ALA A 32 11.87 -26.48 8.97
CA ALA A 32 13.10 -27.29 9.01
C ALA A 32 13.38 -27.87 10.41
N ALA A 33 13.02 -27.14 11.46
CA ALA A 33 13.14 -27.57 12.85
C ALA A 33 12.06 -28.59 13.28
N SER A 34 11.11 -28.95 12.39
CA SER A 34 9.92 -29.74 12.76
C SER A 34 9.14 -29.12 13.92
N ASP A 35 9.02 -27.79 13.92
CA ASP A 35 8.25 -26.99 14.89
C ASP A 35 6.92 -26.53 14.25
N PRO A 36 5.85 -27.34 14.33
CA PRO A 36 4.57 -27.02 13.70
C PRO A 36 3.88 -25.84 14.40
N GLU A 37 4.07 -25.66 15.70
CA GLU A 37 3.53 -24.51 16.44
C GLU A 37 4.18 -23.21 15.97
N GLY A 38 5.51 -23.18 15.83
CA GLY A 38 6.24 -22.05 15.30
C GLY A 38 5.81 -21.70 13.87
N ALA A 39 5.67 -22.71 13.00
CA ALA A 39 5.18 -22.52 11.64
C ALA A 39 3.74 -21.96 11.61
N ALA A 40 2.85 -22.47 12.49
CA ALA A 40 1.48 -21.99 12.59
C ALA A 40 1.41 -20.53 13.08
N VAL A 41 2.25 -20.13 14.04
CA VAL A 41 2.35 -18.75 14.53
C VAL A 41 2.80 -17.82 13.40
N MET A 42 3.82 -18.20 12.64
CA MET A 42 4.29 -17.40 11.50
C MET A 42 3.21 -17.26 10.42
N LEU A 43 2.47 -18.33 10.11
CA LEU A 43 1.35 -18.28 9.18
C LEU A 43 0.24 -17.34 9.69
N PHE A 44 -0.07 -17.39 10.98
CA PHE A 44 -1.09 -16.52 11.58
C PHE A 44 -0.68 -15.04 11.53
N LEU A 45 0.59 -14.74 11.83
CA LEU A 45 1.15 -13.40 11.72
C LEU A 45 1.14 -12.89 10.28
N LEU A 46 1.48 -13.75 9.31
CA LEU A 46 1.40 -13.44 7.89
C LEU A 46 -0.04 -13.06 7.47
N LEU A 47 -1.02 -13.88 7.84
CA LEU A 47 -2.43 -13.62 7.52
C LEU A 47 -2.94 -12.33 8.15
N ALA A 48 -2.60 -12.09 9.42
CA ALA A 48 -2.94 -10.86 10.11
C ALA A 48 -2.28 -9.63 9.45
N HIS A 49 -1.02 -9.77 9.04
CA HIS A 49 -0.30 -8.72 8.30
C HIS A 49 -0.99 -8.43 6.96
N MET A 50 -1.32 -9.45 6.16
CA MET A 50 -2.00 -9.27 4.87
C MET A 50 -3.36 -8.60 5.02
N ALA A 51 -4.15 -8.98 6.02
CA ALA A 51 -5.45 -8.37 6.31
C ALA A 51 -5.30 -6.88 6.70
N SER A 52 -4.28 -6.55 7.50
CA SER A 52 -3.99 -5.16 7.89
C SER A 52 -3.49 -4.34 6.69
N THR A 53 -2.50 -4.86 5.96
CA THR A 53 -1.87 -4.18 4.83
C THR A 53 -2.84 -3.95 3.68
N SER A 54 -3.70 -4.92 3.35
CA SER A 54 -4.75 -4.74 2.33
C SER A 54 -5.74 -3.62 2.70
N LYS A 55 -6.18 -3.57 3.96
CA LYS A 55 -7.07 -2.50 4.43
C LYS A 55 -6.41 -1.12 4.36
N ARG A 56 -5.13 -1.03 4.76
CA ARG A 56 -4.35 0.20 4.67
C ARG A 56 -4.15 0.63 3.21
N LEU A 57 -3.85 -0.30 2.31
CA LEU A 57 -3.67 -0.04 0.88
C LEU A 57 -4.95 0.50 0.24
N LEU A 58 -6.10 -0.12 0.51
CA LEU A 58 -7.40 0.38 0.04
C LEU A 58 -7.68 1.79 0.56
N GLY A 59 -7.38 2.06 1.84
CA GLY A 59 -7.49 3.39 2.42
C GLY A 59 -6.61 4.42 1.70
N ALA A 60 -5.37 4.06 1.38
CA ALA A 60 -4.46 4.93 0.64
C ALA A 60 -4.95 5.21 -0.78
N MET A 61 -5.49 4.22 -1.48
CA MET A 61 -6.09 4.41 -2.81
C MET A 61 -7.31 5.33 -2.79
N VAL A 62 -8.15 5.24 -1.74
CA VAL A 62 -9.30 6.14 -1.57
C VAL A 62 -8.84 7.56 -1.32
N VAL A 63 -7.89 7.77 -0.40
CA VAL A 63 -7.32 9.09 -0.12
C VAL A 63 -6.70 9.68 -1.37
N ASP A 64 -5.94 8.88 -2.12
CA ASP A 64 -5.29 9.32 -3.33
C ASP A 64 -6.28 9.76 -4.43
N ARG A 65 -7.38 9.00 -4.59
CA ARG A 65 -8.46 9.37 -5.48
C ARG A 65 -9.13 10.69 -5.06
N LEU A 66 -9.35 10.89 -3.77
CA LEU A 66 -9.92 12.14 -3.25
C LEU A 66 -8.96 13.32 -3.47
N ASP A 67 -7.66 13.15 -3.21
CA ASP A 67 -6.64 14.17 -3.47
C ASP A 67 -6.66 14.59 -4.95
N ALA A 68 -6.74 13.62 -5.88
CA ALA A 68 -6.84 13.89 -7.32
C ALA A 68 -8.14 14.60 -7.73
N GLU A 69 -9.28 14.23 -7.13
CA GLU A 69 -10.57 14.89 -7.35
C GLU A 69 -10.57 16.34 -6.83
N THR A 70 -9.99 16.61 -5.66
CA THR A 70 -9.84 17.97 -5.11
C THR A 70 -8.95 18.84 -6.00
N ASP A 71 -7.79 18.33 -6.43
CA ASP A 71 -6.89 19.01 -7.36
C ASP A 71 -7.57 19.37 -8.69
N ALA A 72 -8.44 18.50 -9.20
CA ALA A 72 -9.19 18.73 -10.43
C ALA A 72 -10.27 19.81 -10.28
N VAL A 73 -10.89 19.91 -9.10
CA VAL A 73 -11.92 20.91 -8.77
C VAL A 73 -11.33 22.29 -8.46
N GLU A 74 -10.10 22.38 -7.96
CA GLU A 74 -9.43 23.66 -7.69
C GLU A 74 -8.75 24.29 -8.91
N ARG A 75 -8.44 23.50 -9.96
CA ARG A 75 -7.83 24.00 -11.21
C ARG A 75 -8.73 24.68 -12.26
N PRO A 76 -10.07 24.80 -12.19
CA PRO A 76 -10.84 25.49 -13.20
C PRO A 76 -11.06 26.98 -12.83
N THR A 77 -10.01 27.80 -12.79
CA THR A 77 -10.15 29.29 -12.90
C THR A 77 -8.92 30.01 -13.46
N ALA A 78 -7.74 29.39 -13.57
CA ALA A 78 -6.56 30.09 -14.11
C ALA A 78 -6.65 30.38 -15.62
N HIS A 79 -7.49 29.64 -16.36
CA HIS A 79 -7.59 29.78 -17.81
C HIS A 79 -8.61 30.83 -18.29
N GLU A 80 -9.48 31.34 -17.39
CA GLU A 80 -10.42 32.42 -17.72
C GLU A 80 -9.88 33.82 -17.38
N ALA A 81 -8.78 33.92 -16.62
CA ALA A 81 -8.18 35.21 -16.24
C ALA A 81 -7.24 35.82 -17.31
N VAL A 82 -6.77 35.03 -18.28
CA VAL A 82 -5.81 35.50 -19.32
C VAL A 82 -6.50 35.95 -20.62
N GLY A 83 -7.81 35.69 -20.77
CA GLY A 83 -8.58 36.03 -21.98
C GLY A 83 -9.36 37.34 -21.94
N ARG A 84 -9.18 38.17 -20.91
CA ARG A 84 -9.80 39.50 -20.79
C ARG A 84 -8.73 40.54 -20.45
N SER A 85 -7.90 40.90 -21.42
CA SER A 85 -7.01 42.07 -21.37
C SER A 85 -6.92 42.66 -22.76
#